data_AF-A0AAJ1AFP3-F1
#
_entry.id   AF-A0AAJ1AFP3-F1
#
_cell.length_a   1.000
_cell.length_b   1.000
_cell.length_c   1.000
_cell.angle_alpha   90.00
_cell.angle_beta   90.00
_cell.angle_gamma   90.00
#
_symmetry.space_group_name_H-M   'P 1'
#
loop_
_entity.id
_entity.type
_entity.pdbx_description
1 polymer ?
#
loop_
_entity_poly.entity_id
_entity_poly.type
_entity_poly.pdbx_seq_one_letter_code
_entity_poly.pdbx_strand_id
1 'polypeptide(L)'
;MKERLLIACVLAAAYVALTTETRLSTPIKSDGIPQASETPPSRIYKDASGREVHIATPLLDKFSYAGDADLCIELRDMTKSNAEAAEELLDACDDISTGSAVEISQKRIWLATILGDGDEEYTYSLSDNEIDRNKRVVLAISMLRAALDAAAPDAAKEAFSALDSLWIANDASGAFAGYNPPFLFRSAMKAEAGEALLALCPLAGRSDCDSFVPSGMPKALEELGRWKSDEALLLRSAELLEREYRAIKDPSKSKELDFARDFSATLGYANELNPGNGSAHARRGVKPLEEWLGKYENSTDERALRYIYSTVGAAYGRIASDSQQGADAEKAVRFNSLTFEIARKLDKDGPSWENMANLGDDTLLLAELNREEAGFQKALKLHRDAYAITEKLNLPDATAYINMKLARTLQHYAKGELPSVTKNERIAMLEEAVNLAEGVKPLFEQTGTALYLRMTNGVLGEANAQLISLRQSK
;
A
#
# COMPACT_ATOMS: atom_id res chain seq x y z
N MET A 1 48.83 5.38 30.48
CA MET A 1 49.10 4.32 29.47
C MET A 1 48.09 3.17 29.49
N LYS A 2 47.36 2.90 30.59
CA LYS A 2 46.33 1.84 30.66
C LYS A 2 44.97 2.23 30.05
N GLU A 3 44.59 3.51 30.04
CA GLU A 3 43.29 3.95 29.48
C GLU A 3 43.25 4.01 27.95
N ARG A 4 44.39 4.29 27.29
CA ARG A 4 44.47 4.23 25.82
C ARG A 4 44.44 2.80 25.27
N LEU A 5 44.82 1.80 26.08
CA LEU A 5 44.74 0.39 25.72
C LEU A 5 43.30 -0.14 25.81
N LEU A 6 42.52 0.33 26.79
CA LEU A 6 41.11 -0.05 26.94
C LEU A 6 40.23 0.52 25.82
N ILE A 7 40.49 1.75 25.37
CA ILE A 7 39.76 2.34 24.23
C ILE A 7 40.11 1.63 22.92
N ALA A 8 41.37 1.20 22.74
CA ALA A 8 41.78 0.40 21.57
C ALA A 8 41.20 -1.02 21.59
N CYS A 9 41.06 -1.66 22.76
CA CYS A 9 40.44 -2.97 22.88
C CYS A 9 38.91 -2.92 22.72
N VAL A 10 38.23 -1.86 23.16
CA VAL A 10 36.78 -1.68 22.95
C VAL A 10 36.49 -1.34 21.48
N LEU A 11 37.36 -0.56 20.81
CA LEU A 11 37.23 -0.30 19.37
C LEU A 11 37.58 -1.52 18.51
N ALA A 12 38.56 -2.34 18.90
CA ALA A 12 38.87 -3.59 18.19
C ALA A 12 37.80 -4.68 18.39
N ALA A 13 37.19 -4.76 19.58
CA ALA A 13 36.05 -5.65 19.81
C ALA A 13 34.79 -5.19 19.08
N ALA A 14 34.56 -3.87 18.95
CA ALA A 14 33.48 -3.34 18.13
C ALA A 14 33.74 -3.54 16.62
N TYR A 15 35.00 -3.50 16.17
CA TYR A 15 35.33 -3.71 14.75
C TYR A 15 35.33 -5.19 14.34
N VAL A 16 35.63 -6.12 15.25
CA VAL A 16 35.59 -7.57 14.98
C VAL A 16 34.19 -8.17 15.23
N ALA A 17 33.33 -7.52 16.02
CA ALA A 17 31.91 -7.87 16.12
C ALA A 17 31.06 -7.33 14.95
N LEU A 18 31.65 -6.55 14.03
CA LEU A 18 30.97 -5.98 12.86
C LEU A 18 31.35 -6.66 11.53
N THR A 19 32.09 -7.78 11.55
CA THR A 19 32.57 -8.46 10.32
C THR A 19 32.13 -9.91 10.14
N THR A 20 31.08 -10.37 10.83
CA THR A 20 30.46 -11.66 10.49
C THR A 20 28.94 -11.53 10.52
N GLU A 21 28.35 -11.81 9.36
CA GLU A 21 26.92 -11.76 9.00
C GLU A 21 26.36 -10.44 8.44
N THR A 22 27.17 -9.73 7.65
CA THR A 22 26.68 -9.25 6.36
C THR A 22 27.10 -10.25 5.30
N ARG A 23 26.43 -11.41 5.25
CA ARG A 23 26.15 -11.97 3.93
C ARG A 23 25.21 -10.97 3.29
N LEU A 24 25.79 -9.98 2.61
CA LEU A 24 25.22 -9.49 1.37
C LEU A 24 24.83 -10.75 0.63
N SER A 25 23.53 -11.06 0.63
CA SER A 25 22.95 -11.96 -0.34
C SER A 25 23.38 -11.38 -1.66
N THR A 26 24.46 -11.92 -2.22
CA THR A 26 24.71 -11.88 -3.64
C THR A 26 23.36 -12.12 -4.27
N PRO A 27 22.88 -11.24 -5.18
CA PRO A 27 21.61 -11.46 -5.85
C PRO A 27 21.61 -12.92 -6.27
N ILE A 28 20.70 -13.71 -5.68
CA ILE A 28 20.44 -15.03 -6.20
C ILE A 28 20.09 -14.72 -7.64
N LYS A 29 20.98 -15.13 -8.56
CA LYS A 29 20.64 -15.14 -9.98
C LYS A 29 19.29 -15.83 -10.02
N SER A 30 18.29 -15.10 -10.48
CA SER A 30 16.99 -15.65 -10.77
C SER A 30 17.23 -16.84 -11.69
N ASP A 31 17.23 -18.05 -11.13
CA ASP A 31 16.94 -19.23 -11.91
C ASP A 31 15.49 -19.03 -12.30
N GLY A 32 15.39 -18.48 -13.51
CA GLY A 32 14.32 -17.61 -13.94
C GLY A 32 12.99 -18.30 -13.87
N ILE A 33 12.06 -17.68 -13.16
CA ILE A 33 10.72 -17.64 -13.70
C ILE A 33 10.84 -16.94 -15.07
N PRO A 34 10.48 -17.60 -16.19
CA PRO A 34 10.60 -17.01 -17.51
C PRO A 34 9.92 -15.63 -17.58
N GLN A 35 10.49 -14.72 -18.38
CA GLN A 35 9.78 -13.51 -18.76
C GLN A 35 8.41 -13.90 -19.33
N ALA A 36 7.38 -13.12 -19.00
CA ALA A 36 6.03 -13.38 -19.49
C ALA A 36 6.06 -13.50 -21.02
N SER A 37 5.46 -14.57 -21.56
CA SER A 37 5.28 -14.75 -23.00
C SER A 37 4.65 -13.48 -23.58
N GLU A 38 5.15 -12.98 -24.71
CA GLU A 38 4.56 -11.84 -25.43
C GLU A 38 3.09 -12.08 -25.79
N THR A 39 2.67 -13.35 -25.81
CA THR A 39 1.27 -13.78 -25.85
C THR A 39 1.04 -14.82 -24.73
N PRO A 40 0.51 -14.42 -23.57
CA PRO A 40 0.17 -15.37 -22.51
C PRO A 40 -0.92 -16.34 -23.00
N PRO A 41 -0.89 -17.62 -22.59
CA PRO A 41 -1.92 -18.58 -22.96
C PRO A 41 -3.29 -18.09 -22.48
N SER A 42 -4.23 -17.96 -23.41
CA SER A 42 -5.62 -17.65 -23.08
C SER A 42 -6.41 -18.94 -22.94
N ARG A 43 -7.13 -19.08 -21.83
CA ARG A 43 -8.05 -20.20 -21.57
C ARG A 43 -9.46 -19.76 -21.92
N ILE A 44 -10.21 -20.64 -22.60
CA ILE A 44 -11.55 -20.35 -23.10
C ILE A 44 -12.54 -21.25 -22.37
N TYR A 45 -13.55 -20.62 -21.77
CA TYR A 45 -14.65 -21.29 -21.10
C TYR A 45 -15.97 -20.94 -21.77
N LYS A 46 -16.92 -21.90 -21.78
CA LYS A 46 -18.22 -21.75 -22.45
C LYS A 46 -19.34 -22.32 -21.60
N ASP A 47 -20.50 -21.68 -21.62
CA ASP A 47 -21.72 -22.25 -21.04
C ASP A 47 -22.53 -23.05 -22.07
N ALA A 48 -23.61 -23.70 -21.59
CA ALA A 48 -24.53 -24.46 -22.43
C ALA A 48 -25.26 -23.61 -23.50
N SER A 49 -25.27 -22.28 -23.36
CA SER A 49 -25.85 -21.35 -24.36
C SER A 49 -24.84 -20.94 -25.45
N GLY A 50 -23.58 -21.35 -25.31
CA GLY A 50 -22.49 -20.99 -26.21
C GLY A 50 -21.86 -19.63 -25.93
N ARG A 51 -22.15 -19.01 -24.78
CA ARG A 51 -21.46 -17.78 -24.35
C ARG A 51 -20.03 -18.14 -23.97
N GLU A 52 -19.05 -17.41 -24.52
CA GLU A 52 -17.63 -17.67 -24.30
C GLU A 52 -17.00 -16.59 -23.42
N VAL A 53 -16.09 -17.01 -22.54
CA VAL A 53 -15.23 -16.13 -21.74
C VAL A 53 -13.77 -16.53 -21.96
N HIS A 54 -12.93 -15.53 -22.18
CA HIS A 54 -11.50 -15.68 -22.30
C HIS A 54 -10.84 -15.14 -21.04
N ILE A 55 -9.97 -15.94 -20.42
CA ILE A 55 -9.13 -15.48 -19.31
C ILE A 55 -7.65 -15.64 -19.68
N ALA A 56 -6.82 -14.76 -19.13
CA ALA A 56 -5.37 -14.83 -19.21
C ALA A 56 -4.80 -14.59 -17.80
N THR A 57 -3.79 -15.36 -17.42
CA THR A 57 -3.20 -15.31 -16.07
C THR A 57 -1.67 -15.30 -16.15
N PRO A 58 -1.07 -14.24 -16.74
CA PRO A 58 0.35 -14.21 -17.05
C PRO A 58 1.29 -14.32 -15.83
N LEU A 59 0.84 -13.91 -14.64
CA LEU A 59 1.59 -14.13 -13.40
C LEU A 59 1.44 -15.57 -12.92
N LEU A 60 0.26 -16.18 -12.99
CA LEU A 60 0.06 -17.58 -12.63
C LEU A 60 0.79 -18.54 -13.60
N ASP A 61 0.84 -18.21 -14.89
CA ASP A 61 1.43 -19.06 -15.94
C ASP A 61 2.95 -19.25 -15.78
N LYS A 62 3.57 -18.42 -14.93
CA LYS A 62 4.97 -18.52 -14.50
C LYS A 62 5.26 -19.65 -13.53
N PHE A 63 4.22 -20.22 -12.93
CA PHE A 63 4.31 -21.30 -11.96
C PHE A 63 4.09 -22.64 -12.65
N SER A 64 4.90 -23.64 -12.33
CA SER A 64 4.77 -24.99 -12.88
C SER A 64 5.62 -25.96 -12.07
N TYR A 65 5.19 -27.22 -12.06
CA TYR A 65 6.01 -28.36 -11.66
C TYR A 65 6.09 -29.35 -12.84
N ALA A 66 7.10 -30.22 -12.83
CA ALA A 66 7.44 -31.08 -13.97
C ALA A 66 6.43 -32.22 -14.22
N GLY A 67 5.59 -32.53 -13.24
CA GLY A 67 4.49 -33.49 -13.32
C GLY A 67 4.09 -33.99 -11.94
N ASP A 68 2.93 -34.63 -11.83
CA ASP A 68 2.36 -35.03 -10.53
C ASP A 68 3.31 -35.98 -9.76
N ALA A 69 4.08 -36.82 -10.48
CA ALA A 69 5.10 -37.67 -9.88
C ALA A 69 6.25 -36.88 -9.22
N ASP A 70 6.74 -35.83 -9.88
CA ASP A 70 7.82 -34.98 -9.35
C ASP A 70 7.33 -34.14 -8.17
N LEU A 71 6.09 -33.64 -8.24
CA LEU A 71 5.42 -32.99 -7.12
C LEU A 71 5.40 -33.91 -5.88
N CYS A 72 5.03 -35.18 -6.04
CA CYS A 72 5.00 -36.13 -4.93
C CYS A 72 6.39 -36.50 -4.41
N ILE A 73 7.43 -36.44 -5.25
CA ILE A 73 8.82 -36.60 -4.79
C ILE A 73 9.22 -35.43 -3.91
N GLU A 74 8.92 -34.19 -4.33
CA GLU A 74 9.21 -32.99 -3.55
C GLU A 74 8.45 -32.98 -2.22
N LEU A 75 7.15 -33.30 -2.24
CA LEU A 75 6.33 -33.36 -1.02
C LEU A 75 6.88 -34.39 -0.02
N ARG A 76 7.28 -35.58 -0.49
CA ARG A 76 7.93 -36.61 0.36
C ARG A 76 9.24 -36.13 0.96
N ASP A 77 10.04 -35.37 0.21
CA ASP A 77 11.29 -34.83 0.73
C ASP A 77 11.03 -33.79 1.83
N MET A 78 10.02 -32.93 1.65
CA MET A 78 9.62 -31.92 2.62
C MET A 78 9.06 -32.49 3.92
N THR A 79 8.41 -33.66 3.86
CA THR A 79 7.77 -34.31 5.03
C THR A 79 8.65 -35.40 5.67
N LYS A 80 9.86 -35.66 5.16
CA LYS A 80 10.76 -36.73 5.67
C LYS A 80 11.01 -36.68 7.18
N SER A 81 11.04 -35.49 7.77
CA SER A 81 11.26 -35.32 9.20
C SER A 81 10.05 -35.73 10.07
N ASN A 82 8.87 -35.88 9.46
CA ASN A 82 7.62 -36.21 10.15
C ASN A 82 6.65 -36.97 9.22
N ALA A 83 7.12 -38.08 8.64
CA ALA A 83 6.37 -38.79 7.58
C ALA A 83 5.07 -39.42 8.07
N GLU A 84 5.02 -39.94 9.31
CA GLU A 84 3.80 -40.49 9.92
C GLU A 84 2.69 -39.42 10.05
N ALA A 85 3.09 -38.18 10.34
CA ALA A 85 2.18 -37.04 10.38
C ALA A 85 1.72 -36.55 9.00
N ALA A 86 2.38 -36.99 7.94
CA ALA A 86 2.09 -36.60 6.57
C ALA A 86 1.37 -37.70 5.77
N GLU A 87 0.91 -38.77 6.41
CA GLU A 87 0.30 -39.93 5.73
C GLU A 87 -0.84 -39.51 4.78
N GLU A 88 -1.78 -38.68 5.27
CA GLU A 88 -2.90 -38.19 4.46
C GLU A 88 -2.45 -37.34 3.26
N LEU A 89 -1.42 -36.51 3.43
CA LEU A 89 -0.83 -35.69 2.36
C LEU A 89 -0.17 -36.55 1.28
N LEU A 90 0.53 -37.61 1.70
CA LEU A 90 1.24 -38.50 0.80
C LEU A 90 0.29 -39.42 0.04
N ASP A 91 -0.73 -39.95 0.71
CA ASP A 91 -1.79 -40.75 0.11
C ASP A 91 -2.56 -39.95 -0.95
N ALA A 92 -2.91 -38.70 -0.64
CA ALA A 92 -3.58 -37.82 -1.58
C ALA A 92 -2.72 -37.48 -2.80
N CYS A 93 -1.40 -37.38 -2.61
CA CYS A 93 -0.48 -37.15 -3.71
C CYS A 93 -0.42 -38.36 -4.67
N ASP A 94 -0.38 -39.57 -4.13
CA ASP A 94 -0.31 -40.79 -4.94
C ASP A 94 -1.56 -41.04 -5.79
N ASP A 95 -2.72 -40.50 -5.38
CA ASP A 95 -3.98 -40.61 -6.10
C ASP A 95 -4.35 -39.35 -6.92
N ILE A 96 -3.48 -38.34 -6.99
CA ILE A 96 -3.83 -37.02 -7.54
C ILE A 96 -4.18 -37.06 -9.03
N SER A 97 -3.57 -37.98 -9.80
CA SER A 97 -3.76 -38.08 -11.25
C SER A 97 -4.87 -39.04 -11.69
N THR A 98 -5.60 -39.65 -10.74
CA THR A 98 -6.61 -40.66 -11.05
C THR A 98 -8.03 -40.07 -11.07
N GLY A 99 -8.87 -40.59 -11.97
CA GLY A 99 -10.27 -40.18 -12.10
C GLY A 99 -10.54 -39.36 -13.36
N SER A 100 -11.70 -38.69 -13.37
CA SER A 100 -12.11 -37.73 -14.38
C SER A 100 -11.33 -36.42 -14.27
N ALA A 101 -11.33 -35.59 -15.32
CA ALA A 101 -10.65 -34.29 -15.31
C ALA A 101 -11.15 -33.36 -14.17
N VAL A 102 -12.44 -33.44 -13.85
CA VAL A 102 -13.04 -32.70 -12.71
C VAL A 102 -12.50 -33.20 -11.39
N GLU A 103 -12.44 -34.52 -11.18
CA GLU A 103 -11.89 -35.13 -9.95
C GLU A 103 -10.40 -34.79 -9.79
N ILE A 104 -9.61 -34.88 -10.86
CA ILE A 104 -8.20 -34.50 -10.86
C ILE A 104 -8.02 -33.03 -10.48
N SER A 105 -8.83 -32.13 -11.06
CA SER A 105 -8.79 -30.70 -10.71
C SER A 105 -9.13 -30.47 -9.23
N GLN A 106 -10.15 -31.15 -8.70
CA GLN A 106 -10.55 -31.01 -7.29
C GLN A 106 -9.49 -31.53 -6.33
N LYS A 107 -8.87 -32.67 -6.62
CA LYS A 107 -7.75 -33.23 -5.83
C LYS A 107 -6.56 -32.27 -5.81
N ARG A 108 -6.20 -31.68 -6.95
CA ARG A 108 -5.15 -30.66 -7.03
C ARG A 108 -5.46 -29.42 -6.22
N ILE A 109 -6.70 -28.91 -6.28
CA ILE A 109 -7.11 -27.75 -5.48
C ILE A 109 -7.01 -28.06 -3.99
N TRP A 110 -7.55 -29.20 -3.56
CA TRP A 110 -7.53 -29.61 -2.16
C TRP A 110 -6.10 -29.74 -1.62
N LEU A 111 -5.22 -30.46 -2.33
CA LEU A 111 -3.84 -30.66 -1.89
C LEU A 111 -3.04 -29.35 -1.93
N ALA A 112 -3.30 -28.47 -2.91
CA ALA A 112 -2.71 -27.14 -2.94
C ALA A 112 -3.12 -26.32 -1.73
N THR A 113 -4.41 -26.30 -1.38
CA THR A 113 -4.92 -25.60 -0.20
C THR A 113 -4.23 -26.08 1.06
N ILE A 114 -4.10 -27.39 1.27
CA ILE A 114 -3.42 -27.91 2.47
C ILE A 114 -1.94 -27.54 2.50
N LEU A 115 -1.24 -27.72 1.37
CA LEU A 115 0.20 -27.45 1.30
C LEU A 115 0.51 -25.96 1.54
N GLY A 116 -0.34 -25.11 0.97
CA GLY A 116 -0.21 -23.67 0.96
C GLY A 116 -0.73 -22.98 2.21
N ASP A 117 -1.59 -23.64 2.99
CA ASP A 117 -2.15 -23.05 4.22
C ASP A 117 -1.04 -22.75 5.23
N GLY A 118 -1.21 -21.64 5.95
CA GLY A 118 -0.40 -21.27 7.09
C GLY A 118 -0.91 -21.84 8.41
N ASP A 119 -2.10 -22.45 8.43
CA ASP A 119 -2.69 -23.03 9.64
C ASP A 119 -1.98 -24.33 10.07
N GLU A 120 -1.65 -24.42 11.36
CA GLU A 120 -0.86 -25.51 11.95
C GLU A 120 -1.59 -26.86 11.92
N GLU A 121 -2.92 -26.87 11.77
CA GLU A 121 -3.74 -28.09 11.79
C GLU A 121 -3.29 -29.13 10.75
N TYR A 122 -2.84 -28.69 9.57
CA TYR A 122 -2.41 -29.59 8.48
C TYR A 122 -0.94 -29.48 8.11
N THR A 123 -0.22 -28.47 8.62
CA THR A 123 1.18 -28.23 8.26
C THR A 123 2.18 -28.56 9.37
N TYR A 124 1.74 -29.15 10.48
CA TYR A 124 2.64 -29.59 11.57
C TYR A 124 3.67 -30.65 11.12
N SER A 125 3.41 -31.33 10.01
CA SER A 125 4.34 -32.27 9.36
C SER A 125 5.38 -31.58 8.47
N LEU A 126 5.27 -30.26 8.27
CA LEU A 126 6.07 -29.45 7.36
C LEU A 126 6.86 -28.38 8.13
N SER A 127 8.01 -27.97 7.60
CA SER A 127 8.80 -26.91 8.22
C SER A 127 8.12 -25.54 8.08
N ASP A 128 8.13 -24.76 9.16
CA ASP A 128 7.68 -23.35 9.19
C ASP A 128 8.82 -22.34 8.97
N ASN A 129 10.03 -22.81 8.60
CA ASN A 129 11.06 -21.87 8.19
C ASN A 129 10.63 -21.14 6.91
N GLU A 130 11.06 -19.88 6.75
CA GLU A 130 10.59 -19.01 5.66
C GLU A 130 10.88 -19.57 4.26
N ILE A 131 12.03 -20.22 4.08
CA ILE A 131 12.45 -20.79 2.80
C ILE A 131 11.50 -21.91 2.39
N ASP A 132 11.20 -22.82 3.31
CA ASP A 132 10.33 -23.96 3.05
C ASP A 132 8.87 -23.53 2.93
N ARG A 133 8.41 -22.55 3.70
CA ARG A 133 7.08 -21.93 3.49
C ARG A 133 6.95 -21.34 2.08
N ASN A 134 7.96 -20.61 1.60
CA ASN A 134 7.96 -20.08 0.23
C ASN A 134 7.92 -21.18 -0.83
N LYS A 135 8.67 -22.27 -0.64
CA LYS A 135 8.59 -23.44 -1.54
C LYS A 135 7.20 -24.07 -1.55
N ARG A 136 6.57 -24.25 -0.38
CA ARG A 136 5.20 -24.76 -0.26
C ARG A 136 4.22 -23.92 -1.06
N VAL A 137 4.28 -22.60 -0.90
CA VAL A 137 3.42 -21.66 -1.63
C VAL A 137 3.67 -21.73 -3.14
N VAL A 138 4.93 -21.83 -3.59
CA VAL A 138 5.24 -22.02 -5.03
C VAL A 138 4.62 -23.30 -5.57
N LEU A 139 4.73 -24.41 -4.84
CA LEU A 139 4.15 -25.70 -5.24
C LEU A 139 2.64 -25.65 -5.27
N ALA A 140 2.01 -25.12 -4.22
CA ALA A 140 0.56 -24.95 -4.16
C ALA A 140 0.03 -24.08 -5.31
N ILE A 141 0.67 -22.94 -5.61
CA ILE A 141 0.28 -22.09 -6.76
C ILE A 141 0.47 -22.83 -8.09
N SER A 142 1.55 -23.60 -8.24
CA SER A 142 1.79 -24.40 -9.44
C SER A 142 0.72 -25.50 -9.63
N MET A 143 0.25 -26.10 -8.53
CA MET A 143 -0.87 -27.05 -8.51
C MET A 143 -2.20 -26.40 -8.88
N LEU A 144 -2.48 -25.20 -8.38
CA LEU A 144 -3.68 -24.46 -8.76
C LEU A 144 -3.66 -24.07 -10.24
N ARG A 145 -2.50 -23.70 -10.78
CA ARG A 145 -2.35 -23.52 -12.23
C ARG A 145 -2.61 -24.84 -12.97
N ALA A 146 -2.06 -25.96 -12.52
CA ALA A 146 -2.28 -27.26 -13.16
C ALA A 146 -3.75 -27.73 -13.07
N ALA A 147 -4.47 -27.37 -12.00
CA ALA A 147 -5.92 -27.58 -11.88
C ALA A 147 -6.67 -26.72 -12.90
N LEU A 148 -6.30 -25.44 -13.03
CA LEU A 148 -6.86 -24.53 -14.03
C LEU A 148 -6.62 -25.01 -15.47
N ASP A 149 -5.43 -25.56 -15.76
CA ASP A 149 -5.08 -26.12 -17.07
C ASP A 149 -5.83 -27.44 -17.38
N ALA A 150 -6.24 -28.17 -16.35
CA ALA A 150 -7.01 -29.42 -16.49
C ALA A 150 -8.53 -29.21 -16.59
N ALA A 151 -9.03 -28.03 -16.22
CA ALA A 151 -10.44 -27.70 -16.31
C ALA A 151 -10.90 -27.73 -17.78
N ALA A 152 -11.93 -28.52 -18.07
CA ALA A 152 -12.52 -28.58 -19.39
C ALA A 152 -13.16 -27.23 -19.80
N PRO A 153 -13.30 -26.92 -21.10
CA PRO A 153 -13.91 -25.66 -21.54
C PRO A 153 -15.34 -25.43 -21.03
N ASP A 154 -16.10 -26.47 -20.73
CA ASP A 154 -17.44 -26.41 -20.15
C ASP A 154 -17.46 -26.51 -18.60
N ALA A 155 -16.28 -26.62 -17.97
CA ALA A 155 -16.07 -26.75 -16.53
C ALA A 155 -15.61 -25.42 -15.89
N ALA A 156 -16.35 -24.33 -16.18
CA ALA A 156 -16.01 -22.99 -15.68
C ALA A 156 -16.05 -22.89 -14.14
N LYS A 157 -16.82 -23.76 -13.47
CA LYS A 157 -16.93 -23.81 -12.02
C LYS A 157 -15.62 -24.31 -11.38
N GLU A 158 -15.00 -25.31 -11.97
CA GLU A 158 -13.73 -25.90 -11.53
C GLU A 158 -12.59 -24.88 -11.70
N ALA A 159 -12.57 -24.19 -12.84
CA ALA A 159 -11.64 -23.08 -13.09
C ALA A 159 -11.82 -21.95 -12.07
N PHE A 160 -13.07 -21.60 -11.76
CA PHE A 160 -13.39 -20.61 -10.73
C PHE A 160 -12.86 -21.05 -9.36
N SER A 161 -13.06 -22.30 -8.96
CA SER A 161 -12.53 -22.83 -7.69
C SER A 161 -11.00 -22.80 -7.61
N ALA A 162 -10.29 -23.13 -8.70
CA ALA A 162 -8.83 -23.06 -8.72
C ALA A 162 -8.32 -21.62 -8.53
N LEU A 163 -8.96 -20.64 -9.18
CA LEU A 163 -8.61 -19.23 -9.06
C LEU A 163 -8.95 -18.66 -7.68
N ASP A 164 -10.09 -19.06 -7.10
CA ASP A 164 -10.52 -18.61 -5.77
C ASP A 164 -9.53 -19.09 -4.69
N SER A 165 -8.97 -20.30 -4.84
CA SER A 165 -7.93 -20.85 -3.95
C SER A 165 -6.56 -20.17 -4.06
N LEU A 166 -6.34 -19.22 -4.99
CA LEU A 166 -5.09 -18.45 -5.06
C LEU A 166 -4.91 -17.49 -3.86
N TRP A 167 -5.87 -17.42 -2.94
CA TRP A 167 -5.67 -16.75 -1.65
C TRP A 167 -4.42 -17.24 -0.90
N ILE A 168 -3.96 -18.48 -1.15
CA ILE A 168 -2.72 -19.08 -0.63
C ILE A 168 -1.48 -18.21 -0.91
N ALA A 169 -1.51 -17.39 -1.96
CA ALA A 169 -0.44 -16.43 -2.22
C ALA A 169 -0.22 -15.47 -1.03
N ASN A 170 -1.19 -15.30 -0.12
CA ASN A 170 -1.04 -14.52 1.11
C ASN A 170 0.02 -15.10 2.06
N ASP A 171 0.41 -16.36 1.94
CA ASP A 171 1.39 -17.01 2.82
C ASP A 171 2.83 -16.93 2.28
N ALA A 172 3.01 -16.47 1.03
CA ALA A 172 4.32 -16.17 0.47
C ALA A 172 5.02 -15.06 1.26
N SER A 173 6.30 -15.19 1.59
CA SER A 173 7.05 -14.18 2.34
C SER A 173 7.20 -12.87 1.58
N GLY A 174 7.46 -11.78 2.31
CA GLY A 174 7.72 -10.46 1.72
C GLY A 174 9.00 -10.39 0.87
N ALA A 175 9.83 -11.44 0.86
CA ALA A 175 11.05 -11.58 0.08
C ALA A 175 10.89 -12.55 -1.12
N PHE A 176 9.66 -12.81 -1.57
CA PHE A 176 9.35 -13.67 -2.70
C PHE A 176 10.09 -13.26 -4.00
N ALA A 177 11.14 -14.00 -4.36
CA ALA A 177 12.02 -13.67 -5.48
C ALA A 177 11.36 -13.77 -6.87
N GLY A 178 10.18 -14.40 -6.97
CA GLY A 178 9.47 -14.60 -8.24
C GLY A 178 8.72 -13.37 -8.77
N TYR A 179 8.71 -12.26 -8.03
CA TYR A 179 8.06 -11.01 -8.42
C TYR A 179 8.87 -9.81 -7.94
N ASN A 180 8.89 -8.72 -8.72
CA ASN A 180 9.65 -7.52 -8.38
C ASN A 180 8.76 -6.26 -8.38
N PRO A 181 8.68 -5.51 -7.26
CA PRO A 181 9.29 -5.80 -5.96
C PRO A 181 8.61 -6.97 -5.22
N PRO A 182 9.36 -7.83 -4.50
CA PRO A 182 8.83 -9.04 -3.85
C PRO A 182 7.59 -8.85 -2.97
N PHE A 183 7.52 -7.75 -2.21
CA PHE A 183 6.42 -7.48 -1.29
C PHE A 183 5.07 -7.27 -2.01
N LEU A 184 5.06 -6.95 -3.31
CA LEU A 184 3.84 -6.78 -4.10
C LEU A 184 3.29 -8.08 -4.69
N PHE A 185 3.98 -9.22 -4.52
CA PHE A 185 3.57 -10.49 -5.12
C PHE A 185 2.14 -10.89 -4.75
N ARG A 186 1.81 -10.81 -3.45
CA ARG A 186 0.50 -11.20 -2.92
C ARG A 186 -0.63 -10.41 -3.59
N SER A 187 -0.47 -9.09 -3.66
CA SER A 187 -1.44 -8.18 -4.25
C SER A 187 -1.52 -8.36 -5.77
N ALA A 188 -0.39 -8.62 -6.44
CA ALA A 188 -0.36 -8.93 -7.87
C ALA A 188 -1.15 -10.20 -8.21
N MET A 189 -0.92 -11.29 -7.47
CA MET A 189 -1.64 -12.55 -7.68
C MET A 189 -3.13 -12.40 -7.40
N LYS A 190 -3.49 -11.71 -6.31
CA LYS A 190 -4.89 -11.46 -5.94
C LYS A 190 -5.64 -10.60 -6.97
N ALA A 191 -4.98 -9.59 -7.54
CA ALA A 191 -5.56 -8.77 -8.60
C ALA A 191 -5.77 -9.57 -9.90
N GLU A 192 -4.78 -10.36 -10.32
CA GLU A 192 -4.88 -11.18 -11.54
C GLU A 192 -5.96 -12.26 -11.40
N ALA A 193 -5.93 -13.03 -10.30
CA ALA A 193 -6.95 -14.04 -10.02
C ALA A 193 -8.34 -13.40 -9.92
N GLY A 194 -8.44 -12.24 -9.27
CA GLY A 194 -9.69 -11.49 -9.13
C GLY A 194 -10.31 -11.07 -10.47
N GLU A 195 -9.53 -10.53 -11.41
CA GLU A 195 -10.05 -10.19 -12.75
C GLU A 195 -10.51 -11.44 -13.51
N ALA A 196 -9.79 -12.56 -13.39
CA ALA A 196 -10.21 -13.83 -13.98
C ALA A 196 -11.51 -14.36 -13.35
N LEU A 197 -11.67 -14.25 -12.03
CA LEU A 197 -12.90 -14.64 -11.32
C LEU A 197 -14.10 -13.78 -11.73
N LEU A 198 -13.92 -12.46 -11.86
CA LEU A 198 -14.97 -11.56 -12.35
C LEU A 198 -15.40 -11.93 -13.77
N ALA A 199 -14.45 -12.24 -14.65
CA ALA A 199 -14.73 -12.67 -16.02
C ALA A 199 -15.49 -14.01 -16.07
N LEU A 200 -15.08 -14.99 -15.25
CA LEU A 200 -15.69 -16.32 -15.19
C LEU A 200 -17.04 -16.38 -14.49
N CYS A 201 -17.33 -15.44 -13.60
CA CYS A 201 -18.53 -15.47 -12.76
C CYS A 201 -19.82 -15.86 -13.52
N PRO A 202 -20.13 -15.25 -14.69
CA PRO A 202 -21.37 -15.56 -15.42
C PRO A 202 -21.48 -17.01 -15.89
N LEU A 203 -20.34 -17.71 -16.09
CA LEU A 203 -20.30 -19.11 -16.50
C LEU A 203 -20.21 -20.07 -15.30
N ALA A 204 -19.77 -19.60 -14.14
CA ALA A 204 -19.58 -20.41 -12.94
C ALA A 204 -20.88 -20.75 -12.18
N GLY A 205 -22.05 -20.49 -12.78
CA GLY A 205 -23.36 -20.77 -12.18
C GLY A 205 -23.72 -19.86 -10.99
N ARG A 206 -23.01 -18.73 -10.84
CA ARG A 206 -23.28 -17.73 -9.81
C ARG A 206 -24.40 -16.79 -10.24
N SER A 207 -25.37 -16.56 -9.36
CA SER A 207 -26.48 -15.63 -9.60
C SER A 207 -26.18 -14.19 -9.17
N ASP A 208 -25.07 -13.96 -8.46
CA ASP A 208 -24.70 -12.67 -7.86
C ASP A 208 -23.61 -11.93 -8.66
N CYS A 209 -23.42 -12.26 -9.94
CA CYS A 209 -22.32 -11.74 -10.76
C CYS A 209 -22.34 -10.25 -11.08
N ASP A 210 -23.43 -9.53 -10.79
CA ASP A 210 -23.45 -8.07 -10.90
C ASP A 210 -22.91 -7.40 -9.63
N SER A 211 -22.96 -8.10 -8.49
CA SER A 211 -22.53 -7.63 -7.17
C SER A 211 -21.27 -8.30 -6.66
N PHE A 212 -20.88 -9.44 -7.23
CA PHE A 212 -19.74 -10.24 -6.78
C PHE A 212 -18.44 -9.44 -6.89
N VAL A 213 -17.67 -9.35 -5.80
CA VAL A 213 -16.32 -8.78 -5.79
C VAL A 213 -15.40 -9.79 -5.12
N PRO A 214 -14.32 -10.25 -5.79
CA PRO A 214 -13.37 -11.17 -5.19
C PRO A 214 -12.76 -10.60 -3.92
N SER A 215 -12.64 -11.45 -2.89
CA SER A 215 -12.22 -11.03 -1.55
C SER A 215 -10.84 -10.38 -1.56
N GLY A 216 -10.75 -9.17 -1.01
CA GLY A 216 -9.51 -8.39 -0.89
C GLY A 216 -8.95 -7.86 -2.21
N MET A 217 -9.58 -8.11 -3.35
CA MET A 217 -9.15 -7.58 -4.66
C MET A 217 -9.11 -6.05 -4.70
N PRO A 218 -10.10 -5.29 -4.17
CA PRO A 218 -10.03 -3.84 -4.21
C PRO A 218 -8.79 -3.29 -3.50
N LYS A 219 -8.44 -3.83 -2.33
CA LYS A 219 -7.24 -3.44 -1.59
C LYS A 219 -5.94 -3.83 -2.31
N ALA A 220 -5.91 -4.99 -2.95
CA ALA A 220 -4.76 -5.42 -3.75
C ALA A 220 -4.52 -4.48 -4.95
N LEU A 221 -5.59 -4.06 -5.63
CA LEU A 221 -5.52 -3.09 -6.71
C LEU A 221 -5.10 -1.70 -6.22
N GLU A 222 -5.57 -1.26 -5.06
CA GLU A 222 -5.14 0.00 -4.45
C GLU A 222 -3.63 0.00 -4.17
N GLU A 223 -3.13 -1.05 -3.53
CA GLU A 223 -1.72 -1.17 -3.21
C GLU A 223 -0.85 -1.20 -4.48
N LEU A 224 -1.24 -1.99 -5.48
CA LEU A 224 -0.53 -2.03 -6.77
C LEU A 224 -0.57 -0.67 -7.47
N GLY A 225 -1.74 -0.02 -7.52
CA GLY A 225 -1.92 1.27 -8.14
C GLY A 225 -1.06 2.35 -7.47
N ARG A 226 -1.01 2.37 -6.14
CA ARG A 226 -0.17 3.30 -5.38
C ARG A 226 1.31 3.09 -5.66
N TRP A 227 1.79 1.85 -5.55
CA TRP A 227 3.22 1.55 -5.71
C TRP A 227 3.71 1.62 -7.16
N LYS A 228 2.87 1.27 -8.12
CA LYS A 228 3.19 1.39 -9.55
C LYS A 228 2.89 2.77 -10.12
N SER A 229 2.27 3.66 -9.34
CA SER A 229 1.76 4.95 -9.81
C SER A 229 0.82 4.78 -11.01
N ASP A 230 -0.11 3.82 -10.91
CA ASP A 230 -1.07 3.47 -11.95
C ASP A 230 -2.49 3.90 -11.55
N GLU A 231 -2.97 4.97 -12.19
CA GLU A 231 -4.30 5.53 -11.96
C GLU A 231 -5.41 4.52 -12.33
N ALA A 232 -5.24 3.73 -13.39
CA ALA A 232 -6.29 2.82 -13.85
C ALA A 232 -6.57 1.73 -12.81
N LEU A 233 -5.54 1.21 -12.14
CA LEU A 233 -5.69 0.26 -11.04
C LEU A 233 -6.43 0.87 -9.85
N LEU A 234 -6.16 2.14 -9.51
CA LEU A 234 -6.85 2.85 -8.44
C LEU A 234 -8.33 3.10 -8.78
N LEU A 235 -8.63 3.49 -10.02
CA LEU A 235 -10.01 3.68 -10.47
C LEU A 235 -10.78 2.36 -10.50
N ARG A 236 -10.13 1.27 -10.91
CA ARG A 236 -10.71 -0.09 -10.86
C ARG A 236 -10.97 -0.54 -9.42
N SER A 237 -10.04 -0.28 -8.49
CA SER A 237 -10.25 -0.52 -7.06
C SER A 237 -11.48 0.22 -6.53
N ALA A 238 -11.60 1.52 -6.84
CA ALA A 238 -12.72 2.35 -6.42
C ALA A 238 -14.07 1.86 -6.99
N GLU A 239 -14.10 1.42 -8.24
CA GLU A 239 -15.28 0.81 -8.87
C GLU A 239 -15.73 -0.45 -8.10
N LEU A 240 -14.79 -1.32 -7.74
CA LEU A 240 -15.08 -2.57 -7.03
C LEU A 240 -15.52 -2.30 -5.57
N LEU A 241 -14.94 -1.31 -4.89
CA LEU A 241 -15.41 -0.88 -3.56
C LEU A 241 -16.88 -0.41 -3.61
N GLU A 242 -17.23 0.41 -4.61
CA GLU A 242 -18.62 0.85 -4.78
C GLU A 242 -19.57 -0.31 -5.10
N ARG A 243 -19.13 -1.24 -5.96
CA ARG A 243 -19.90 -2.43 -6.32
C ARG A 243 -20.18 -3.30 -5.10
N GLU A 244 -19.15 -3.59 -4.30
CA GLU A 244 -19.28 -4.35 -3.05
C GLU A 244 -20.23 -3.65 -2.08
N TYR A 245 -20.07 -2.34 -1.88
CA TYR A 245 -20.91 -1.56 -0.99
C TYR A 245 -22.39 -1.53 -1.44
N ARG A 246 -22.66 -1.35 -2.74
CA ARG A 246 -24.03 -1.34 -3.29
C ARG A 246 -24.75 -2.68 -3.15
N ALA A 247 -24.01 -3.78 -3.01
CA ALA A 247 -24.59 -5.09 -2.77
C ALA A 247 -25.17 -5.24 -1.35
N ILE A 248 -24.77 -4.37 -0.42
CA ILE A 248 -25.22 -4.40 0.97
C ILE A 248 -26.55 -3.64 1.07
N LYS A 249 -27.65 -4.37 1.31
CA LYS A 249 -28.99 -3.79 1.40
C LYS A 249 -29.14 -2.78 2.54
N ASP A 250 -28.67 -3.14 3.73
CA ASP A 250 -28.78 -2.33 4.95
C ASP A 250 -27.40 -2.29 5.65
N PRO A 251 -26.46 -1.45 5.18
CA PRO A 251 -25.11 -1.42 5.73
C PRO A 251 -25.13 -0.91 7.17
N SER A 252 -24.35 -1.57 8.04
CA SER A 252 -24.15 -1.08 9.40
C SER A 252 -23.32 0.21 9.39
N LYS A 253 -23.41 1.01 10.46
CA LYS A 253 -22.59 2.22 10.66
C LYS A 253 -21.10 1.99 10.41
N SER A 254 -20.56 0.84 10.83
CA SER A 254 -19.15 0.48 10.60
C SER A 254 -18.88 0.20 9.12
N LYS A 255 -19.75 -0.56 8.45
CA LYS A 255 -19.58 -0.89 7.03
C LYS A 255 -19.67 0.34 6.13
N GLU A 256 -20.56 1.29 6.43
CA GLU A 256 -20.58 2.57 5.72
C GLU A 256 -19.27 3.35 5.90
N LEU A 257 -18.70 3.33 7.11
CA LEU A 257 -17.44 4.03 7.40
C LEU A 257 -16.23 3.38 6.72
N ASP A 258 -16.14 2.05 6.76
CA ASP A 258 -15.06 1.28 6.14
C ASP A 258 -15.01 1.57 4.63
N PHE A 259 -16.17 1.48 3.95
CA PHE A 259 -16.30 1.86 2.54
C PHE A 259 -15.87 3.32 2.31
N ALA A 260 -16.41 4.26 3.08
CA ALA A 260 -16.13 5.69 2.88
C ALA A 260 -14.63 6.02 3.04
N ARG A 261 -13.93 5.37 3.99
CA ARG A 261 -12.50 5.56 4.21
C ARG A 261 -11.66 4.98 3.06
N ASP A 262 -11.89 3.73 2.70
CA ASP A 262 -11.12 3.05 1.65
C ASP A 262 -11.36 3.72 0.31
N PHE A 263 -12.60 4.10 0.02
CA PHE A 263 -12.97 4.81 -1.20
C PHE A 263 -12.34 6.21 -1.29
N SER A 264 -12.37 6.98 -0.19
CA SER A 264 -11.73 8.29 -0.12
C SER A 264 -10.21 8.21 -0.25
N ALA A 265 -9.57 7.19 0.35
CA ALA A 265 -8.13 6.99 0.24
C ALA A 265 -7.73 6.64 -1.21
N THR A 266 -8.42 5.67 -1.81
CA THR A 266 -8.16 5.18 -3.16
C THR A 266 -8.30 6.29 -4.21
N LEU A 267 -9.41 7.03 -4.20
CA LEU A 267 -9.61 8.13 -5.14
C LEU A 267 -8.74 9.35 -4.81
N GLY A 268 -8.32 9.51 -3.55
CA GLY A 268 -7.32 10.50 -3.17
C GLY A 268 -5.98 10.24 -3.85
N TYR A 269 -5.48 8.99 -3.81
CA TYR A 269 -4.26 8.61 -4.52
C TYR A 269 -4.39 8.74 -6.04
N ALA A 270 -5.53 8.36 -6.62
CA ALA A 270 -5.76 8.54 -8.06
C ALA A 270 -5.64 10.03 -8.46
N ASN A 271 -6.18 10.92 -7.61
CA ASN A 271 -6.07 12.36 -7.83
C ASN A 271 -4.64 12.90 -7.72
N GLU A 272 -3.81 12.33 -6.84
CA GLU A 272 -2.41 12.73 -6.71
C GLU A 272 -1.60 12.38 -7.97
N LEU A 273 -1.95 11.30 -8.67
CA LEU A 273 -1.34 10.92 -9.95
C LEU A 273 -1.81 11.78 -11.11
N ASN A 274 -3.07 12.22 -11.07
CA ASN A 274 -3.69 13.03 -12.12
C ASN A 274 -4.41 14.28 -11.56
N PRO A 275 -3.65 15.29 -11.09
CA PRO A 275 -4.22 16.50 -10.48
C PRO A 275 -5.01 17.38 -11.47
N GLY A 276 -4.78 17.23 -12.79
CA GLY A 276 -5.29 18.16 -13.81
C GLY A 276 -6.81 18.26 -14.01
N ASN A 277 -7.63 17.47 -13.30
CA ASN A 277 -9.08 17.39 -13.50
C ASN A 277 -9.90 18.08 -12.39
N GLY A 278 -9.39 19.18 -11.81
CA GLY A 278 -10.11 19.98 -10.81
C GLY A 278 -10.45 19.19 -9.53
N SER A 279 -9.56 18.27 -9.15
CA SER A 279 -9.71 17.37 -8.03
C SER A 279 -10.93 16.43 -8.10
N ALA A 280 -11.45 16.12 -9.30
CA ALA A 280 -12.69 15.36 -9.47
C ALA A 280 -12.70 14.01 -8.73
N HIS A 281 -11.58 13.27 -8.77
CA HIS A 281 -11.46 12.00 -8.07
C HIS A 281 -11.52 12.20 -6.56
N ALA A 282 -10.72 13.11 -6.00
CA ALA A 282 -10.71 13.36 -4.56
C ALA A 282 -12.07 13.89 -4.05
N ARG A 283 -12.74 14.76 -4.83
CA ARG A 283 -14.11 15.25 -4.50
C ARG A 283 -15.15 14.13 -4.50
N ARG A 284 -15.08 13.20 -5.47
CA ARG A 284 -15.93 12.00 -5.46
C ARG A 284 -15.62 11.12 -4.24
N GLY A 285 -14.34 10.95 -3.91
CA GLY A 285 -13.87 10.11 -2.82
C GLY A 285 -14.30 10.58 -1.43
N VAL A 286 -14.29 11.90 -1.17
CA VAL A 286 -14.63 12.43 0.17
C VAL A 286 -16.14 12.42 0.46
N LYS A 287 -16.99 12.39 -0.58
CA LYS A 287 -18.44 12.53 -0.43
C LYS A 287 -19.08 11.49 0.51
N PRO A 288 -18.77 10.18 0.43
CA PRO A 288 -19.31 9.20 1.38
C PRO A 288 -18.91 9.48 2.85
N LEU A 289 -17.73 10.07 3.10
CA LEU A 289 -17.33 10.46 4.45
C LEU A 289 -18.17 11.64 4.96
N GLU A 290 -18.48 12.61 4.11
CA GLU A 290 -19.39 13.72 4.46
C GLU A 290 -20.80 13.22 4.75
N GLU A 291 -21.32 12.32 3.90
CA GLU A 291 -22.62 11.69 4.11
C GLU A 291 -22.65 10.89 5.42
N TRP A 292 -21.59 10.15 5.72
CA TRP A 292 -21.44 9.41 6.97
C TRP A 292 -21.45 10.35 8.19
N LEU A 293 -20.68 11.44 8.15
CA LEU A 293 -20.67 12.46 9.21
C LEU A 293 -22.07 13.07 9.38
N GLY A 294 -22.73 13.46 8.29
CA GLY A 294 -24.09 14.02 8.34
C GLY A 294 -25.11 13.10 9.02
N LYS A 295 -24.96 11.77 8.89
CA LYS A 295 -25.82 10.78 9.55
C LYS A 295 -25.42 10.51 11.00
N TYR A 296 -24.12 10.36 11.28
CA TYR A 296 -23.64 9.69 12.49
C TYR A 296 -22.80 10.57 13.42
N GLU A 297 -22.42 11.78 13.05
CA GLU A 297 -21.53 12.66 13.83
C GLU A 297 -21.98 12.78 15.29
N ASN A 298 -23.24 13.14 15.54
CA ASN A 298 -23.79 13.31 16.90
C ASN A 298 -23.92 12.01 17.71
N SER A 299 -23.83 10.85 17.07
CA SER A 299 -23.94 9.52 17.70
C SER A 299 -22.59 8.81 17.84
N THR A 300 -21.51 9.49 17.46
CA THR A 300 -20.16 8.93 17.43
C THR A 300 -19.36 9.55 18.55
N ASP A 301 -18.62 8.73 19.30
CA ASP A 301 -17.75 9.24 20.35
C ASP A 301 -16.61 10.08 19.76
N GLU A 302 -16.11 11.03 20.55
CA GLU A 302 -15.07 11.97 20.11
C GLU A 302 -13.78 11.26 19.67
N ARG A 303 -13.43 10.12 20.28
CA ARG A 303 -12.21 9.38 19.92
C ARG A 303 -12.33 8.82 18.50
N ALA A 304 -13.46 8.23 18.15
CA ALA A 304 -13.73 7.80 16.78
C ALA A 304 -13.80 8.99 15.81
N LEU A 305 -14.48 10.08 16.18
CA LEU A 305 -14.58 11.29 15.36
C LEU A 305 -13.22 11.89 15.02
N ARG A 306 -12.25 11.89 15.95
CA ARG A 306 -10.89 12.38 15.71
C ARG A 306 -10.29 11.79 14.42
N TYR A 307 -10.38 10.46 14.27
CA TYR A 307 -9.82 9.77 13.11
C TYR A 307 -10.59 10.09 11.83
N ILE A 308 -11.91 10.22 11.91
CA ILE A 308 -12.77 10.52 10.76
C ILE A 308 -12.51 11.95 10.27
N TYR A 309 -12.48 12.92 11.18
CA TYR A 309 -12.10 14.30 10.85
C TYR A 309 -10.69 14.38 10.26
N SER A 310 -9.75 13.56 10.75
CA SER A 310 -8.40 13.55 10.18
C SER A 310 -8.41 13.06 8.72
N THR A 311 -9.20 12.03 8.41
CA THR A 311 -9.35 11.52 7.04
C THR A 311 -10.01 12.56 6.13
N VAL A 312 -11.09 13.20 6.59
CA VAL A 312 -11.81 14.23 5.82
C VAL A 312 -10.94 15.47 5.62
N GLY A 313 -10.22 15.91 6.66
CA GLY A 313 -9.27 17.01 6.60
C GLY A 313 -8.17 16.73 5.57
N ALA A 314 -7.54 15.56 5.60
CA ALA A 314 -6.55 15.16 4.61
C ALA A 314 -7.11 15.08 3.17
N ALA A 315 -8.35 14.62 3.00
CA ALA A 315 -9.00 14.61 1.68
C ALA A 315 -9.20 16.05 1.15
N TYR A 316 -9.71 16.96 1.99
CA TYR A 316 -9.87 18.36 1.62
C TYR A 316 -8.56 19.10 1.43
N GLY A 317 -7.50 18.78 2.19
CA GLY A 317 -6.17 19.35 1.99
C GLY A 317 -5.61 19.02 0.61
N ARG A 318 -5.85 17.79 0.13
CA ARG A 318 -5.47 17.38 -1.24
C ARG A 318 -6.30 18.09 -2.31
N ILE A 319 -7.61 18.16 -2.13
CA ILE A 319 -8.50 18.91 -3.04
C ILE A 319 -8.08 20.39 -3.11
N ALA A 320 -7.79 21.00 -1.96
CA ALA A 320 -7.40 22.40 -1.87
C ALA A 320 -6.02 22.64 -2.52
N SER A 321 -5.05 21.76 -2.27
CA SER A 321 -3.71 21.88 -2.87
C SER A 321 -3.75 21.84 -4.39
N ASP A 322 -4.65 21.04 -4.95
CA ASP A 322 -4.81 20.87 -6.39
C ASP A 322 -5.68 21.97 -7.02
N SER A 323 -6.86 22.21 -6.46
CA SER A 323 -7.81 23.20 -6.98
C SER A 323 -7.47 24.66 -6.68
N GLN A 324 -6.63 24.92 -5.66
CA GLN A 324 -6.31 26.25 -5.14
C GLN A 324 -7.55 27.08 -4.75
N GLN A 325 -8.64 26.42 -4.32
CA GLN A 325 -9.88 27.07 -3.91
C GLN A 325 -9.90 27.33 -2.40
N GLY A 326 -10.16 28.58 -2.00
CA GLY A 326 -10.23 28.99 -0.59
C GLY A 326 -11.26 28.19 0.22
N ALA A 327 -12.44 27.91 -0.36
CA ALA A 327 -13.48 27.14 0.32
C ALA A 327 -13.06 25.70 0.68
N ASP A 328 -12.24 25.05 -0.15
CA ASP A 328 -11.72 23.72 0.14
C ASP A 328 -10.62 23.79 1.21
N ALA A 329 -9.75 24.80 1.15
CA ALA A 329 -8.73 25.05 2.17
C ALA A 329 -9.36 25.33 3.55
N GLU A 330 -10.44 26.11 3.60
CA GLU A 330 -11.21 26.37 4.82
C GLU A 330 -11.79 25.08 5.41
N LYS A 331 -12.32 24.18 4.58
CA LYS A 331 -12.79 22.86 5.03
C LYS A 331 -11.66 22.01 5.59
N ALA A 332 -10.51 21.98 4.91
CA ALA A 332 -9.33 21.23 5.35
C ALA A 332 -8.87 21.71 6.74
N VAL A 333 -8.68 23.03 6.90
CA VAL A 333 -8.33 23.66 8.17
C VAL A 333 -9.38 23.38 9.25
N ARG A 334 -10.68 23.47 8.92
CA ARG A 334 -11.77 23.19 9.88
C ARG A 334 -11.68 21.76 10.43
N PHE A 335 -11.60 20.75 9.57
CA PHE A 335 -11.58 19.36 10.02
C PHE A 335 -10.28 18.99 10.73
N ASN A 336 -9.12 19.42 10.23
CA ASN A 336 -7.87 19.18 10.92
C ASN A 336 -7.75 19.95 12.24
N SER A 337 -8.41 21.12 12.37
CA SER A 337 -8.56 21.80 13.67
C SER A 337 -9.41 20.99 14.64
N LEU A 338 -10.54 20.42 14.20
CA LEU A 338 -11.36 19.54 15.05
C LEU A 338 -10.56 18.32 15.53
N THR A 339 -9.80 17.67 14.64
CA THR A 339 -8.89 16.58 15.00
C THR A 339 -7.87 17.01 16.06
N PHE A 340 -7.21 18.15 15.84
CA PHE A 340 -6.22 18.71 16.77
C PHE A 340 -6.82 19.01 18.15
N GLU A 341 -7.99 19.64 18.20
CA GLU A 341 -8.66 20.00 19.45
C GLU A 341 -9.12 18.76 20.24
N ILE A 342 -9.62 17.74 19.56
CA ILE A 342 -9.96 16.46 20.21
C ILE A 342 -8.70 15.77 20.74
N ALA A 343 -7.63 15.71 19.95
CA ALA A 343 -6.36 15.13 20.39
C ALA A 343 -5.82 15.85 21.64
N ARG A 344 -5.86 17.19 21.64
CA ARG A 344 -5.47 18.01 22.81
C ARG A 344 -6.31 17.70 24.06
N LYS A 345 -7.58 17.38 23.89
CA LYS A 345 -8.50 17.05 24.99
C LYS A 345 -8.31 15.62 25.51
N LEU A 346 -8.08 14.66 24.62
CA LEU A 346 -8.14 13.23 24.94
C LEU A 346 -6.77 12.59 25.18
N ASP A 347 -5.70 13.12 24.58
CA ASP A 347 -4.37 12.53 24.66
C ASP A 347 -3.56 13.18 25.78
N LYS A 348 -2.90 12.35 26.59
CA LYS A 348 -2.08 12.80 27.72
C LYS A 348 -0.94 13.73 27.27
N ASP A 349 -0.33 13.41 26.13
CA ASP A 349 0.82 14.14 25.58
C ASP A 349 0.39 15.21 24.55
N GLY A 350 -0.93 15.44 24.42
CA GLY A 350 -1.51 16.36 23.46
C GLY A 350 -1.52 15.82 22.02
N PRO A 351 -1.73 16.70 21.02
CA PRO A 351 -1.79 16.32 19.62
C PRO A 351 -0.49 15.70 19.12
N SER A 352 -0.59 14.71 18.24
CA SER A 352 0.59 14.10 17.63
C SER A 352 1.28 15.04 16.64
N TRP A 353 2.53 14.72 16.28
CA TRP A 353 3.25 15.48 15.27
C TRP A 353 2.53 15.44 13.91
N GLU A 354 1.86 14.34 13.56
CA GLU A 354 1.05 14.23 12.34
C GLU A 354 -0.14 15.19 12.35
N ASN A 355 -0.82 15.33 13.49
CA ASN A 355 -1.94 16.27 13.61
C ASN A 355 -1.47 17.71 13.39
N MET A 356 -0.32 18.07 13.99
CA MET A 356 0.29 19.39 13.81
C MET A 356 0.74 19.62 12.37
N ALA A 357 1.36 18.62 11.75
CA ALA A 357 1.85 18.72 10.38
C ALA A 357 0.74 18.91 9.35
N ASN A 358 -0.34 18.13 9.47
CA ASN A 358 -1.49 18.24 8.55
C ASN A 358 -2.23 19.57 8.72
N LEU A 359 -2.47 19.99 9.97
CA LEU A 359 -3.08 21.30 10.23
C LEU A 359 -2.17 22.44 9.76
N GLY A 360 -0.85 22.29 9.91
CA GLY A 360 0.15 23.26 9.45
C GLY A 360 0.13 23.44 7.93
N ASP A 361 0.06 22.34 7.17
CA ASP A 361 0.00 22.37 5.70
C ASP A 361 -1.24 23.10 5.19
N ASP A 362 -2.42 22.77 5.75
CA ASP A 362 -3.67 23.40 5.33
C ASP A 362 -3.76 24.86 5.77
N THR A 363 -3.22 25.18 6.95
CA THR A 363 -3.14 26.56 7.45
C THR A 363 -2.22 27.39 6.56
N LEU A 364 -1.09 26.83 6.10
CA LEU A 364 -0.19 27.49 5.17
C LEU A 364 -0.90 27.77 3.84
N LEU A 365 -1.56 26.78 3.26
CA LEU A 365 -2.27 26.94 1.99
C LEU A 365 -3.36 28.01 2.09
N LEU A 366 -4.17 27.99 3.16
CA LEU A 366 -5.20 29.02 3.36
C LEU A 366 -4.59 30.41 3.53
N ALA A 367 -3.46 30.52 4.23
CA ALA A 367 -2.73 31.77 4.40
C ALA A 367 -2.19 32.30 3.06
N GLU A 368 -1.72 31.44 2.17
CA GLU A 368 -1.27 31.80 0.82
C GLU A 368 -2.41 32.35 -0.03
N LEU A 369 -3.55 31.65 -0.03
CA LEU A 369 -4.73 32.03 -0.81
C LEU A 369 -5.31 33.38 -0.34
N ASN A 370 -5.33 33.60 0.98
CA ASN A 370 -5.89 34.81 1.59
C ASN A 370 -4.86 35.93 1.79
N ARG A 371 -3.57 35.64 1.61
CA ARG A 371 -2.43 36.51 1.96
C ARG A 371 -2.49 36.97 3.43
N GLU A 372 -2.79 36.04 4.34
CA GLU A 372 -2.97 36.32 5.76
C GLU A 372 -1.73 35.95 6.58
N GLU A 373 -1.04 36.96 7.09
CA GLU A 373 0.18 36.78 7.89
C GLU A 373 -0.01 35.90 9.13
N ALA A 374 -1.10 36.09 9.88
CA ALA A 374 -1.37 35.30 11.07
C ALA A 374 -1.45 33.79 10.74
N GLY A 375 -1.95 33.45 9.55
CA GLY A 375 -1.98 32.08 9.04
C GLY A 375 -0.57 31.53 8.81
N PHE A 376 0.33 32.28 8.16
CA PHE A 376 1.72 31.87 7.97
C PHE A 376 2.45 31.65 9.30
N GLN A 377 2.29 32.57 10.26
CA GLN A 377 2.87 32.44 11.60
C GLN A 377 2.37 31.19 12.33
N LYS A 378 1.06 30.92 12.24
CA LYS A 378 0.44 29.74 12.84
C LYS A 378 0.95 28.44 12.19
N ALA A 379 1.05 28.39 10.86
CA ALA A 379 1.58 27.24 10.14
C ALA A 379 3.04 26.95 10.55
N LEU A 380 3.89 27.99 10.57
CA LEU A 380 5.28 27.86 11.01
C LEU A 380 5.38 27.32 12.44
N LYS A 381 4.57 27.84 13.36
CA LYS A 381 4.52 27.34 14.75
C LYS A 381 4.13 25.87 14.80
N LEU A 382 3.10 25.45 14.05
CA LEU A 382 2.66 24.06 14.02
C LEU A 382 3.75 23.10 13.52
N HIS A 383 4.45 23.44 12.44
CA HIS A 383 5.53 22.60 11.93
C HIS A 383 6.75 22.56 12.86
N ARG A 384 7.05 23.66 13.58
CA ARG A 384 8.09 23.68 14.63
C ARG A 384 7.73 22.82 15.82
N ASP A 385 6.49 22.91 16.29
CA ASP A 385 6.00 22.08 17.40
C ASP A 385 6.02 20.59 17.00
N ALA A 386 5.64 20.27 15.76
CA ALA A 386 5.74 18.92 15.21
C ALA A 386 7.20 18.42 15.19
N TYR A 387 8.13 19.25 14.74
CA TYR A 387 9.56 18.94 14.70
C TYR A 387 10.12 18.62 16.09
N ALA A 388 9.78 19.44 17.08
CA ALA A 388 10.22 19.22 18.46
C ALA A 388 9.71 17.88 19.03
N ILE A 389 8.50 17.46 18.65
CA ILE A 389 7.96 16.15 19.03
C ILE A 389 8.73 15.02 18.35
N THR A 390 8.99 15.10 17.04
CA THR A 390 9.71 14.03 16.32
C THR A 390 11.14 13.88 16.81
N GLU A 391 11.83 14.97 17.14
CA GLU A 391 13.15 14.95 17.79
C GLU A 391 13.10 14.30 19.17
N LYS A 392 12.15 14.72 20.02
CA LYS A 392 11.99 14.17 21.38
C LYS A 392 11.73 12.66 21.36
N LEU A 393 10.98 12.17 20.37
CA LEU A 393 10.66 10.75 20.20
C LEU A 393 11.75 9.97 19.47
N ASN A 394 12.82 10.63 18.98
CA ASN A 394 13.90 10.04 18.21
C ASN A 394 13.40 9.23 17.00
N LEU A 395 12.51 9.84 16.20
CA LEU A 395 11.89 9.23 15.02
C LEU A 395 12.56 9.81 13.75
N PRO A 396 13.68 9.24 13.26
CA PRO A 396 14.47 9.84 12.17
C PRO A 396 13.65 10.06 10.89
N ASP A 397 12.82 9.10 10.49
CA ASP A 397 11.99 9.21 9.29
C ASP A 397 10.91 10.31 9.43
N ALA A 398 10.28 10.40 10.61
CA ALA A 398 9.31 11.43 10.90
C ALA A 398 9.97 12.83 10.95
N THR A 399 11.15 12.93 11.56
CA THR A 399 11.94 14.17 11.59
C THR A 399 12.32 14.62 10.19
N ALA A 400 12.76 13.71 9.32
CA ALA A 400 13.07 14.05 7.93
C ALA A 400 11.82 14.53 7.16
N TYR A 401 10.69 13.87 7.36
CA TYR A 401 9.42 14.27 6.76
C TYR A 401 8.97 15.66 7.26
N ILE A 402 9.13 15.97 8.55
CA ILE A 402 8.81 17.29 9.10
C ILE A 402 9.80 18.36 8.65
N ASN A 403 11.09 18.06 8.53
CA ASN A 403 12.07 18.98 7.98
C ASN A 403 11.71 19.42 6.55
N MET A 404 11.24 18.50 5.71
CA MET A 404 10.73 18.84 4.38
C MET A 404 9.54 19.82 4.46
N LYS A 405 8.56 19.56 5.34
CA LYS A 405 7.39 20.44 5.51
C LYS A 405 7.77 21.81 6.07
N LEU A 406 8.63 21.84 7.07
CA LEU A 406 9.13 23.07 7.68
C LEU A 406 9.91 23.92 6.66
N ALA A 407 10.76 23.29 5.84
CA ALA A 407 11.47 23.96 4.76
C ALA A 407 10.49 24.61 3.77
N ARG A 408 9.45 23.88 3.36
CA ARG A 408 8.36 24.41 2.53
C ARG A 408 7.69 25.61 3.18
N THR A 409 7.28 25.49 4.45
CA THR A 409 6.59 26.58 5.17
C THR A 409 7.44 27.84 5.27
N LEU A 410 8.74 27.71 5.59
CA LEU A 410 9.67 28.84 5.64
C LEU A 410 9.82 29.51 4.27
N GLN A 411 9.98 28.72 3.21
CA GLN A 411 10.13 29.25 1.85
C GLN A 411 8.87 29.97 1.39
N HIS A 412 7.70 29.37 1.59
CA HIS A 412 6.42 29.95 1.22
C HIS A 412 6.06 31.18 2.06
N TYR A 413 6.40 31.21 3.35
CA TYR A 413 6.23 32.40 4.18
C TYR A 413 7.11 33.56 3.68
N ALA A 414 8.37 33.29 3.36
CA ALA A 414 9.23 34.30 2.74
C ALA A 414 8.68 34.79 1.39
N LYS A 415 8.07 33.90 0.59
CA LYS A 415 7.41 34.20 -0.70
C LYS A 415 6.17 35.08 -0.57
N GLY A 416 5.48 35.05 0.56
CA GLY A 416 4.28 35.85 0.79
C GLY A 416 4.51 37.37 0.75
N GLU A 417 5.78 37.80 0.83
CA GLU A 417 6.22 39.19 0.78
C GLU A 417 5.47 40.13 1.74
N LEU A 418 5.08 39.61 2.91
CA LEU A 418 4.24 40.32 3.86
C LEU A 418 4.94 41.58 4.44
N PRO A 419 4.21 42.69 4.64
CA PRO A 419 4.81 44.00 4.98
C PRO A 419 5.57 44.02 6.31
N SER A 420 5.15 43.21 7.28
CA SER A 420 5.78 43.08 8.60
C SER A 420 7.11 42.32 8.57
N VAL A 421 7.32 41.45 7.57
CA VAL A 421 8.48 40.58 7.48
C VAL A 421 9.58 41.32 6.73
N THR A 422 10.61 41.71 7.48
CA THR A 422 11.76 42.43 6.95
C THR A 422 12.54 41.58 5.95
N LYS A 423 13.30 42.25 5.07
CA LYS A 423 14.21 41.60 4.13
C LYS A 423 15.17 40.61 4.82
N ASN A 424 15.72 40.97 5.98
CA ASN A 424 16.65 40.12 6.72
C ASN A 424 15.97 38.87 7.28
N GLU A 425 14.75 39.00 7.79
CA GLU A 425 13.95 37.85 8.25
C GLU A 425 13.62 36.90 7.09
N ARG A 426 13.28 37.45 5.90
CA ARG A 426 13.06 36.63 4.70
C ARG A 426 14.32 35.86 4.32
N ILE A 427 15.48 36.53 4.31
CA ILE A 427 16.76 35.86 4.02
C ILE A 427 17.03 34.74 5.02
N ALA A 428 16.87 34.99 6.33
CA ALA A 428 17.08 33.98 7.35
C ALA A 428 16.14 32.76 7.20
N MET A 429 14.85 32.99 6.93
CA MET A 429 13.89 31.91 6.67
C MET A 429 14.28 31.08 5.45
N LEU A 430 14.72 31.73 4.36
CA LEU A 430 15.12 31.04 3.14
C LEU A 430 16.43 30.25 3.30
N GLU A 431 17.42 30.80 4.02
CA GLU A 431 18.64 30.08 4.35
C GLU A 431 18.35 28.83 5.18
N GLU A 432 17.46 28.95 6.15
CA GLU A 432 17.01 27.79 6.92
C GLU A 432 16.24 26.77 6.07
N ALA A 433 15.34 27.23 5.21
CA ALA A 433 14.61 26.37 4.28
C ALA A 433 15.57 25.55 3.39
N VAL A 434 16.61 26.20 2.85
CA VAL A 434 17.65 25.53 2.06
C VAL A 434 18.37 24.48 2.89
N ASN A 435 18.86 24.84 4.09
CA ASN A 435 19.60 23.91 4.95
C ASN A 435 18.77 22.66 5.31
N LEU A 436 17.48 22.85 5.66
CA LEU A 436 16.57 21.76 5.98
C LEU A 436 16.32 20.85 4.77
N ALA A 437 16.05 21.44 3.60
CA ALA A 437 15.77 20.70 2.38
C ALA A 437 17.02 19.94 1.85
N GLU A 438 18.21 20.54 1.93
CA GLU A 438 19.47 19.87 1.61
C GLU A 438 19.75 18.70 2.55
N GLY A 439 19.46 18.86 3.85
CA GLY A 439 19.67 17.82 4.86
C GLY A 439 18.82 16.56 4.64
N VAL A 440 17.61 16.68 4.10
CA VAL A 440 16.69 15.54 3.90
C VAL A 440 16.72 14.95 2.50
N LYS A 441 17.21 15.70 1.51
CA LYS A 441 17.26 15.25 0.11
C LYS A 441 17.94 13.89 -0.08
N PRO A 442 19.11 13.59 0.52
CA PRO A 442 19.76 12.29 0.35
C PRO A 442 18.90 11.11 0.81
N LEU A 443 18.10 11.31 1.87
CA LEU A 443 17.19 10.27 2.35
C LEU A 443 16.12 9.96 1.29
N PHE A 444 15.48 10.98 0.72
CA PHE A 444 14.44 10.75 -0.29
C PHE A 444 14.98 10.21 -1.62
N GLU A 445 16.23 10.54 -1.96
CA GLU A 445 16.95 9.91 -3.07
C GLU A 445 17.21 8.43 -2.80
N GLN A 446 17.62 8.08 -1.57
CA GLN A 446 17.86 6.70 -1.16
C GLN A 446 16.57 5.88 -1.08
N THR A 447 15.48 6.44 -0.55
CA THR A 447 14.20 5.73 -0.40
C THR A 447 13.41 5.64 -1.71
N GLY A 448 13.76 6.41 -2.73
CA GLY A 448 13.05 6.43 -4.01
C GLY A 448 11.69 7.13 -3.98
N THR A 449 11.43 7.97 -2.97
CA THR A 449 10.12 8.62 -2.81
C THR A 449 9.98 9.81 -3.77
N ALA A 450 9.55 9.55 -5.00
CA ALA A 450 9.52 10.54 -6.09
C ALA A 450 8.73 11.82 -5.76
N LEU A 451 7.62 11.72 -5.03
CA LEU A 451 6.80 12.87 -4.64
C LEU A 451 7.57 13.80 -3.68
N TYR A 452 8.13 13.26 -2.60
CA TYR A 452 8.87 14.04 -1.59
C TYR A 452 10.18 14.59 -2.16
N LEU A 453 10.83 13.85 -3.04
CA LEU A 453 12.00 14.34 -3.77
C LEU A 453 11.62 15.52 -4.69
N ARG A 454 10.48 15.45 -5.39
CA ARG A 454 9.98 16.56 -6.22
C ARG A 454 9.68 17.79 -5.38
N MET A 455 8.98 17.63 -4.25
CA MET A 455 8.69 18.73 -3.32
C MET A 455 9.97 19.38 -2.79
N THR A 456 10.90 18.56 -2.27
CA THR A 456 12.19 19.03 -1.74
C THR A 456 13.00 19.78 -2.80
N ASN A 457 13.09 19.26 -4.02
CA ASN A 457 13.79 19.94 -5.12
C ASN A 457 13.09 21.25 -5.53
N GLY A 458 11.75 21.30 -5.49
CA GLY A 458 10.98 22.51 -5.73
C GLY A 458 11.30 23.61 -4.70
N VAL A 459 11.28 23.27 -3.41
CA VAL A 459 11.64 24.19 -2.32
C VAL A 459 13.07 24.70 -2.49
N LEU A 460 14.04 23.83 -2.79
CA LEU A 460 15.44 24.23 -3.03
C LEU A 460 15.56 25.20 -4.20
N GLY A 461 14.88 24.91 -5.31
CA GLY A 461 14.91 25.76 -6.51
C GLY A 461 14.33 27.15 -6.23
N GLU A 462 13.15 27.21 -5.63
CA GLU A 462 12.48 28.48 -5.32
C GLU A 462 13.23 29.29 -4.25
N ALA A 463 13.65 28.65 -3.15
CA ALA A 463 14.33 29.34 -2.06
C ALA A 463 15.65 29.98 -2.53
N ASN A 464 16.45 29.24 -3.32
CA ASN A 464 17.70 29.77 -3.89
C ASN A 464 17.45 30.94 -4.85
N ALA A 465 16.43 30.84 -5.71
CA ALA A 465 16.07 31.94 -6.61
C ALA A 465 15.66 33.21 -5.83
N GLN A 466 14.88 33.05 -4.76
CA GLN A 466 14.47 34.15 -3.89
C GLN A 466 15.65 34.77 -3.12
N LEU A 467 16.57 33.96 -2.61
CA LEU A 467 17.78 34.43 -1.95
C LEU A 467 18.65 35.28 -2.88
N ILE A 468 18.85 34.83 -4.13
CA ILE A 468 19.60 35.58 -5.14
C ILE A 468 18.95 36.95 -5.39
N SER A 469 17.63 36.96 -5.61
CA SER A 469 16.86 38.21 -5.83
C SER A 469 16.97 39.18 -4.65
N LEU A 470 16.74 38.70 -3.43
CA LEU A 470 16.78 39.53 -2.22
C LEU A 470 18.18 40.10 -1.98
N ARG A 471 19.25 39.31 -2.16
CA ARG A 471 20.62 39.78 -1.96
C ARG A 471 21.08 40.78 -3.05
N GLN A 472 20.48 40.73 -4.24
CA GLN A 472 20.78 41.66 -5.35
C GLN A 472 19.96 42.96 -5.28
N SER A 473 18.77 42.93 -4.68
CA SER A 473 18.03 44.17 -4.37
C SER A 473 18.87 45.01 -3.40
N LYS A 474 19.10 46.30 -3.69
CA LYS A 474 19.83 47.20 -2.78
C LYS A 474 18.91 47.67 -1.65
#